data_AF-A0A1W6CM22-F1
#
_entry.id   AF-A0A1W6CM22-F1
#
_cell.length_a   1.000
_cell.length_b   1.000
_cell.length_c   1.000
_cell.angle_alpha   90.00
_cell.angle_beta   90.00
_cell.angle_gamma   90.00
#
_symmetry.space_group_name_H-M   'P 1'
#
loop_
_entity.id
_entity.type
_entity.pdbx_description
1 polymer ?
#
loop_
_entity_poly.entity_id
_entity_poly.type
_entity_poly.pdbx_seq_one_letter_code
_entity_poly.pdbx_strand_id
1 'polypeptide(L)'
;MDGITATRLIRENVELLDLPIVAMTANAMNEHKDECLAAGMSDFVSKPFQPEQLYGVIQNWVTGLAEASILGTAGMNAMSGRDLHVPSEISGLNVRAGLRRVAGMKKLYLSSLQSFVQEQGDIVLRLRRAIANRDFETAGRDAHTFKGLAGMIEAKEIVGITEDIEAGLEASDISGVMRLVDNLEGLFLPLLASIKDAVGSSGLEFSNGDQSRG
;
A
#
# COMPACT_ATOMS: atom_id res chain seq x y z
N MET A 1 -0.30 -16.59 19.39
CA MET A 1 1.14 -16.92 19.32
C MET A 1 1.88 -15.61 19.11
N ASP A 2 2.86 -15.31 19.96
CA ASP A 2 3.69 -14.11 19.83
C ASP A 2 4.95 -14.37 18.97
N GLY A 3 5.66 -13.29 18.61
CA GLY A 3 6.84 -13.37 17.76
C GLY A 3 8.03 -14.11 18.38
N ILE A 4 8.15 -14.10 19.72
CA ILE A 4 9.21 -14.81 20.45
C ILE A 4 8.99 -16.32 20.35
N THR A 5 7.77 -16.77 20.64
CA THR A 5 7.35 -18.17 20.54
C THR A 5 7.47 -18.67 19.10
N ALA A 6 7.05 -17.86 18.13
CA ALA A 6 7.21 -18.19 16.70
C ALA A 6 8.69 -18.35 16.32
N THR A 7 9.57 -17.47 16.80
CA THR A 7 11.02 -17.55 16.53
C THR A 7 11.63 -18.83 17.10
N ARG A 8 11.28 -19.20 18.35
CA ARG A 8 11.78 -20.44 18.95
C ARG A 8 11.38 -21.67 18.13
N LEU A 9 10.13 -21.75 17.69
CA LEU A 9 9.63 -22.83 16.84
C LEU A 9 10.34 -22.87 15.47
N ILE A 10 10.64 -21.72 14.88
CA ILE A 10 11.42 -21.67 13.63
C ILE A 10 12.85 -22.20 13.86
N ARG A 11 13.47 -21.88 15.01
CA ARG A 11 14.82 -22.34 15.37
C ARG A 11 14.91 -23.82 15.75
N GLU A 12 13.79 -24.48 16.02
CA GLU A 12 13.75 -25.95 16.16
C GLU A 12 13.90 -26.68 14.82
N ASN A 13 13.66 -25.99 13.69
CA ASN A 13 13.89 -26.55 12.36
C ASN A 13 15.34 -26.32 11.91
N VAL A 14 16.09 -27.42 11.76
CA VAL A 14 17.50 -27.43 11.35
C VAL A 14 17.73 -26.75 9.99
N GLU A 15 16.77 -26.85 9.06
CA GLU A 15 16.87 -26.24 7.73
C GLU A 15 16.74 -24.71 7.76
N LEU A 16 16.25 -24.14 8.87
CA LEU A 16 15.97 -22.71 9.02
C LEU A 16 16.87 -22.03 10.06
N LEU A 17 17.92 -22.71 10.55
CA LEU A 17 18.83 -22.16 11.56
C LEU A 17 19.48 -20.85 11.11
N ASP A 18 19.86 -20.78 9.83
CA ASP A 18 20.54 -19.62 9.26
C ASP A 18 19.57 -18.56 8.69
N LEU A 19 18.25 -18.82 8.71
CA LEU A 19 17.27 -17.87 8.19
C LEU A 19 17.28 -16.59 9.07
N PRO A 20 17.55 -15.39 8.51
CA PRO A 20 17.50 -14.17 9.28
C PRO A 20 16.07 -13.86 9.75
N ILE A 21 15.90 -13.55 11.04
CA ILE A 21 14.59 -13.19 11.62
C ILE A 21 14.72 -11.78 12.21
N VAL A 22 13.97 -10.82 11.67
CA VAL A 22 13.99 -9.42 12.12
C VAL A 22 12.72 -9.12 12.91
N ALA A 23 12.88 -8.73 14.17
CA ALA A 23 11.76 -8.34 15.03
C ALA A 23 11.20 -6.96 14.63
N MET A 24 9.89 -6.75 14.79
CA MET A 24 9.30 -5.42 14.65
C MET A 24 8.63 -5.02 15.97
N THR A 25 9.25 -4.13 16.75
CA THR A 25 8.88 -3.89 18.16
C THR A 25 8.04 -2.63 18.31
N ALA A 26 6.95 -2.64 19.10
CA ALA A 26 6.13 -1.43 19.32
C ALA A 26 6.73 -0.45 20.33
N ASN A 27 7.81 -0.82 21.02
CA ASN A 27 8.42 -0.04 22.08
C ASN A 27 9.95 -0.10 21.94
N ALA A 28 10.58 1.04 21.67
CA ALA A 28 12.04 1.17 21.48
C ALA A 28 12.82 1.15 22.81
N MET A 29 12.31 0.50 23.85
CA MET A 29 13.00 0.35 25.12
C MET A 29 13.90 -0.88 25.04
N ASN A 30 15.17 -0.71 25.42
CA ASN A 30 16.24 -1.71 25.38
C ASN A 30 15.92 -3.04 26.09
N GLU A 31 14.86 -3.08 26.90
CA GLU A 31 14.48 -4.19 27.79
C GLU A 31 14.05 -5.46 27.04
N HIS A 32 13.49 -5.37 25.82
CA HIS A 32 13.11 -6.56 25.04
C HIS A 32 14.16 -7.00 24.01
N LYS A 33 15.26 -6.24 23.86
CA LYS A 33 16.30 -6.56 22.88
C LYS A 33 16.99 -7.88 23.25
N ASP A 34 17.31 -8.03 24.54
CA ASP A 34 17.98 -9.22 25.06
C ASP A 34 17.07 -10.45 24.94
N GLU A 35 15.76 -10.29 25.15
CA GLU A 35 14.77 -11.37 24.98
C GLU A 35 14.60 -11.79 23.51
N CYS A 36 14.56 -10.84 22.58
CA CYS A 36 14.50 -11.12 21.14
C CYS A 36 15.76 -11.86 20.65
N LEU A 37 16.94 -11.42 21.09
CA LEU A 37 18.21 -12.07 20.77
C LEU A 37 18.28 -13.48 21.40
N ALA A 38 17.87 -13.63 22.66
CA ALA A 38 17.81 -14.93 23.34
C ALA A 38 16.82 -15.90 22.68
N ALA A 39 15.77 -15.39 22.02
CA ALA A 39 14.84 -16.20 21.24
C ALA A 39 15.40 -16.66 19.89
N GLY A 40 16.55 -16.12 19.46
CA GLY A 40 17.20 -16.45 18.19
C GLY A 40 16.88 -15.50 17.04
N MET A 41 16.39 -14.28 17.32
CA MET A 41 16.22 -13.25 16.31
C MET A 41 17.56 -12.62 15.94
N SER A 42 17.67 -12.20 14.68
CA SER A 42 18.88 -11.67 14.06
C SER A 42 19.01 -10.16 14.24
N ASP A 43 17.88 -9.43 14.20
CA ASP A 43 17.85 -7.97 14.30
C ASP A 43 16.46 -7.47 14.74
N PHE A 44 16.28 -6.15 14.88
CA PHE A 44 15.01 -5.54 15.22
C PHE A 44 14.80 -4.17 14.58
N VAL A 45 13.53 -3.79 14.38
CA VAL A 45 13.09 -2.50 13.87
C VAL A 45 11.96 -1.96 14.75
N SER A 46 12.10 -0.75 15.28
CA SER A 46 11.10 -0.14 16.16
C SER A 46 9.93 0.46 15.38
N LYS A 47 8.69 0.13 15.75
CA LYS A 47 7.46 0.78 15.28
C LYS A 47 7.18 2.06 16.08
N PRO A 48 6.68 3.13 15.42
CA PRO A 48 6.58 3.26 13.97
C PRO A 48 7.99 3.42 13.36
N PHE A 49 8.32 2.62 12.34
CA PHE A 49 9.57 2.73 11.59
C PHE A 49 9.31 3.45 10.28
N GLN A 50 10.35 4.08 9.77
CA GLN A 50 10.38 4.56 8.40
C GLN A 50 10.69 3.38 7.46
N PRO A 51 10.03 3.24 6.30
CA PRO A 51 10.32 2.17 5.35
C PRO A 51 11.81 2.03 5.01
N GLU A 52 12.53 3.15 4.92
CA GLU A 52 13.97 3.22 4.66
C GLU A 52 14.80 2.48 5.72
N GLN A 53 14.37 2.52 6.98
CA GLN A 53 14.99 1.81 8.09
C GLN A 53 14.82 0.29 7.93
N LEU A 54 13.61 -0.15 7.56
CA LEU A 54 13.33 -1.57 7.32
C LEU A 54 14.10 -2.09 6.09
N TYR A 55 14.16 -1.30 5.02
CA TYR A 55 14.94 -1.65 3.83
C TYR A 55 16.43 -1.79 4.13
N GLY A 56 17.00 -0.87 4.92
CA GLY A 56 18.40 -0.96 5.32
C GLY A 56 18.70 -2.25 6.08
N VAL A 57 17.84 -2.63 7.02
CA VAL A 57 17.98 -3.89 7.75
C VAL A 57 17.87 -5.09 6.79
N ILE A 58 16.88 -5.13 5.92
CA ILE A 58 16.73 -6.23 4.94
C ILE A 58 17.95 -6.32 4.02
N GLN A 59 18.46 -5.20 3.52
CA GLN A 59 19.64 -5.19 2.65
C GLN A 59 20.87 -5.77 3.35
N ASN A 60 21.10 -5.42 4.63
CA ASN A 60 22.20 -5.97 5.42
C ASN A 60 22.16 -7.50 5.49
N TRP A 61 20.97 -8.07 5.70
CA TRP A 61 20.79 -9.52 5.84
C TRP A 61 20.73 -10.29 4.51
N VAL A 62 20.26 -9.66 3.42
CA VAL A 62 20.16 -10.29 2.10
C VAL A 62 21.49 -10.26 1.34
N THR A 63 22.26 -9.18 1.47
CA THR A 63 23.48 -9.00 0.65
C THR A 63 24.75 -9.55 1.29
N GLY A 64 24.74 -9.88 2.59
CA GLY A 64 25.89 -10.46 3.29
C GLY A 64 27.18 -9.63 3.22
N LEU A 65 27.11 -8.37 2.77
CA LEU A 65 28.27 -7.54 2.48
C LEU A 65 28.29 -6.34 3.43
N ALA A 66 29.13 -6.45 4.45
CA ALA A 66 29.74 -5.31 5.13
C ALA A 66 30.64 -4.44 4.21
N GLU A 67 30.45 -4.50 2.89
CA GLU A 67 31.15 -3.73 1.85
C GLU A 67 30.16 -3.16 0.81
N ALA A 68 28.97 -2.75 1.23
CA ALA A 68 27.99 -2.08 0.37
C ALA A 68 28.34 -0.59 0.08
N SER A 69 29.60 -0.29 -0.27
CA SER A 69 29.99 1.04 -0.76
C SER A 69 30.24 1.08 -2.28
N ILE A 70 30.20 -0.05 -3.02
CA ILE A 70 30.66 -0.08 -4.42
C ILE A 70 29.68 -0.75 -5.40
N LEU A 71 28.64 -1.45 -4.93
CA LEU A 71 27.50 -1.90 -5.75
C LEU A 71 26.26 -1.07 -5.36
N GLY A 72 26.19 0.23 -5.64
CA GLY A 72 26.30 0.83 -6.96
C GLY A 72 24.92 1.40 -7.31
N THR A 73 24.82 2.73 -7.27
CA THR A 73 23.66 3.61 -7.56
C THR A 73 22.71 3.16 -8.68
N ALA A 74 23.13 2.29 -9.61
CA ALA A 74 22.32 1.72 -10.68
C ALA A 74 21.15 0.84 -10.20
N GLY A 75 21.34 -0.02 -9.18
CA GLY A 75 20.27 -0.87 -8.66
C GLY A 75 19.19 -0.06 -7.93
N MET A 76 19.62 0.93 -7.14
CA MET A 76 18.72 1.91 -6.51
C MET A 76 18.04 2.80 -7.55
N ASN A 77 18.69 3.15 -8.66
CA ASN A 77 18.07 3.93 -9.75
C ASN A 77 16.93 3.16 -10.43
N ALA A 78 17.13 1.87 -10.72
CA ALA A 78 16.11 1.02 -11.35
C ALA A 78 14.89 0.75 -10.45
N MET A 79 15.10 0.64 -9.14
CA MET A 79 14.02 0.47 -8.15
C MET A 79 13.31 1.78 -7.79
N SER A 80 14.05 2.87 -7.60
CA SER A 80 13.46 4.19 -7.28
C SER A 80 12.80 4.86 -8.48
N GLY A 81 13.23 4.52 -9.70
CA GLY A 81 12.78 5.15 -10.92
C GLY A 81 13.18 6.61 -10.98
N ARG A 82 14.47 6.94 -10.74
CA ARG A 82 14.93 8.35 -10.70
C ARG A 82 14.57 9.13 -11.97
N ASP A 83 14.64 8.46 -13.12
CA ASP A 83 14.35 9.03 -14.44
C ASP A 83 12.85 9.12 -14.75
N LEU A 84 11.99 8.48 -13.94
CA LEU A 84 10.55 8.61 -14.10
C LEU A 84 10.10 10.01 -13.71
N HIS A 85 9.22 10.57 -14.53
CA HIS A 85 8.55 11.82 -14.23
C HIS A 85 7.24 11.52 -13.52
N VAL A 86 7.10 11.97 -12.27
CA VAL A 86 5.81 11.99 -11.57
C VAL A 86 5.30 13.42 -11.64
N PRO A 87 4.12 13.69 -12.24
CA PRO A 87 3.54 15.02 -12.24
C PRO A 87 3.43 15.55 -10.81
N SER A 88 3.84 16.80 -10.60
CA SER A 88 3.79 17.42 -9.26
C SER A 88 2.36 17.63 -8.76
N GLU A 89 1.39 17.69 -9.68
CA GLU A 89 -0.02 17.87 -9.41
C GLU A 89 -0.83 16.88 -10.25
N ILE A 90 -1.69 16.13 -9.57
CA ILE A 90 -2.72 15.29 -10.18
C ILE A 90 -4.02 15.70 -9.47
N SER A 91 -5.01 16.14 -10.24
CA SER A 91 -6.28 16.60 -9.68
C SER A 91 -6.90 15.51 -8.78
N GLY A 92 -7.33 15.88 -7.59
CA GLY A 92 -7.89 14.95 -6.60
C GLY A 92 -6.87 14.17 -5.76
N LEU A 93 -5.56 14.31 -5.99
CA LEU A 93 -4.51 13.63 -5.22
C LEU A 93 -3.54 14.60 -4.54
N ASN A 94 -3.11 14.24 -3.33
CA ASN A 94 -1.92 14.83 -2.74
C ASN A 94 -0.67 14.03 -3.11
N VAL A 95 -0.13 14.28 -4.30
CA VAL A 95 1.02 13.56 -4.85
C VAL A 95 2.23 13.60 -3.91
N ARG A 96 2.49 14.75 -3.29
CA ARG A 96 3.60 14.91 -2.34
C ARG A 96 3.44 14.03 -1.11
N ALA A 97 2.23 13.93 -0.56
CA ALA A 97 1.95 13.04 0.56
C ALA A 97 2.02 11.57 0.12
N GLY A 98 1.46 11.24 -1.05
CA GLY A 98 1.47 9.87 -1.59
C GLY A 98 2.89 9.35 -1.81
N LEU A 99 3.77 10.19 -2.41
CA LEU A 99 5.19 9.87 -2.56
C LEU A 99 5.90 9.66 -1.21
N ARG A 100 5.55 10.43 -0.17
CA ARG A 100 6.13 10.21 1.17
C ARG A 100 5.75 8.86 1.77
N ARG A 101 4.54 8.35 1.49
CA ARG A 101 4.11 7.03 1.98
C ARG A 101 4.93 5.89 1.38
N VAL A 102 5.46 6.10 0.18
CA VAL A 102 6.31 5.13 -0.53
C VAL A 102 7.79 5.55 -0.56
N ALA A 103 8.27 6.30 0.45
CA ALA A 103 9.68 6.66 0.57
C ALA A 103 10.26 7.40 -0.66
N GLY A 104 9.43 8.16 -1.37
CA GLY A 104 9.81 8.85 -2.60
C GLY A 104 10.07 7.94 -3.80
N MET A 105 9.78 6.64 -3.70
CA MET A 105 9.95 5.68 -4.80
C MET A 105 8.89 5.92 -5.87
N LYS A 106 9.25 6.72 -6.88
CA LYS A 106 8.38 7.14 -7.97
C LYS A 106 7.77 5.95 -8.71
N LYS A 107 8.59 4.93 -9.00
CA LYS A 107 8.12 3.71 -9.68
C LYS A 107 7.03 2.99 -8.88
N LEU A 108 7.23 2.85 -7.57
CA LEU A 108 6.24 2.22 -6.69
C LEU A 108 4.96 3.05 -6.64
N TYR A 109 5.08 4.38 -6.47
CA TYR A 109 3.93 5.27 -6.47
C TYR A 109 3.09 5.17 -7.76
N LEU A 110 3.75 5.25 -8.92
CA LEU A 110 3.08 5.15 -10.22
C LEU A 110 2.45 3.77 -10.42
N SER A 111 3.10 2.69 -9.98
CA SER A 111 2.50 1.34 -10.02
C SER A 111 1.27 1.23 -9.12
N SER A 112 1.28 1.84 -7.93
CA SER A 112 0.10 1.88 -7.05
C SER A 112 -1.05 2.66 -7.67
N LEU A 113 -0.77 3.77 -8.34
CA LEU A 113 -1.78 4.53 -9.10
C LEU A 113 -2.36 3.70 -10.25
N GLN A 114 -1.51 2.95 -10.97
CA GLN A 114 -1.94 2.05 -12.04
C GLN A 114 -2.84 0.92 -11.51
N SER A 115 -2.40 0.20 -10.47
CA SER A 115 -3.20 -0.86 -9.83
C SER A 115 -4.53 -0.31 -9.32
N PHE A 116 -4.54 0.88 -8.73
CA PHE A 116 -5.78 1.52 -8.26
C PHE A 116 -6.78 1.73 -9.40
N VAL A 117 -6.34 2.26 -10.55
CA VAL A 117 -7.20 2.43 -11.73
C VAL A 117 -7.69 1.10 -12.29
N GLN A 118 -6.82 0.08 -12.34
CA GLN A 118 -7.14 -1.23 -12.90
C GLN A 118 -8.12 -2.03 -12.03
N GLU A 119 -7.91 -2.02 -10.71
CA GLU A 119 -8.66 -2.86 -9.77
C GLU A 119 -9.91 -2.18 -9.21
N GLN A 120 -9.92 -0.84 -9.11
CA GLN A 120 -11.00 -0.09 -8.47
C GLN A 120 -11.83 0.74 -9.46
N GLY A 121 -11.54 0.68 -10.77
CA GLY A 121 -12.26 1.44 -11.79
C GLY A 121 -13.77 1.18 -11.84
N ASP A 122 -14.24 0.02 -11.36
CA ASP A 122 -15.63 -0.40 -11.35
C ASP A 122 -16.32 -0.29 -9.97
N ILE A 123 -15.65 0.29 -8.96
CA ILE A 123 -16.13 0.30 -7.56
C ILE A 123 -17.54 0.90 -7.42
N VAL A 124 -17.83 1.98 -8.12
CA VAL A 124 -19.16 2.63 -8.11
C VAL A 124 -20.23 1.65 -8.56
N LEU A 125 -19.96 0.88 -9.62
CA LEU A 125 -20.89 -0.13 -10.13
C LEU A 125 -21.08 -1.28 -9.13
N ARG A 126 -20.00 -1.72 -8.48
CA ARG A 126 -20.06 -2.76 -7.44
C ARG A 126 -20.90 -2.32 -6.24
N LEU A 127 -20.67 -1.10 -5.74
CA LEU A 127 -21.46 -0.51 -4.65
C LEU A 127 -22.95 -0.41 -5.03
N ARG A 128 -23.28 0.15 -6.20
CA ARG A 128 -24.67 0.26 -6.67
C ARG A 128 -25.34 -1.11 -6.75
N ARG A 129 -24.64 -2.13 -7.27
CA ARG A 129 -25.17 -3.50 -7.40
C ARG A 129 -25.42 -4.14 -6.04
N ALA A 130 -24.45 -4.05 -5.12
CA ALA A 130 -24.58 -4.60 -3.78
C ALA A 130 -25.75 -3.96 -3.02
N ILE A 131 -25.87 -2.62 -3.07
CA ILE A 131 -26.99 -1.88 -2.46
C ILE A 131 -28.33 -2.28 -3.09
N ALA A 132 -28.42 -2.35 -4.42
CA ALA A 132 -29.66 -2.74 -5.13
C ALA A 132 -30.12 -4.16 -4.76
N ASN A 133 -29.16 -5.07 -4.55
CA ASN A 133 -29.41 -6.44 -4.11
C ASN A 133 -29.64 -6.56 -2.59
N ARG A 134 -29.62 -5.45 -1.85
CA ARG A 134 -29.68 -5.41 -0.37
C ARG A 134 -28.55 -6.17 0.32
N ASP A 135 -27.43 -6.37 -0.38
CA ASP A 135 -26.21 -6.96 0.17
C ASP A 135 -25.33 -5.86 0.77
N PHE A 136 -25.79 -5.33 1.91
CA PHE A 136 -25.11 -4.23 2.60
C PHE A 136 -23.78 -4.66 3.24
N GLU A 137 -23.61 -5.95 3.52
CA GLU A 137 -22.36 -6.50 4.03
C GLU A 137 -21.26 -6.42 2.96
N THR A 138 -21.55 -6.86 1.74
CA THR A 138 -20.60 -6.73 0.62
C THR A 138 -20.35 -5.25 0.29
N ALA A 139 -21.39 -4.42 0.26
CA ALA A 139 -21.23 -2.97 0.02
C ALA A 139 -20.30 -2.32 1.05
N GLY A 140 -20.45 -2.67 2.34
CA GLY A 140 -19.60 -2.16 3.42
C GLY A 140 -18.14 -2.62 3.28
N ARG A 141 -17.90 -3.89 2.95
CA ARG A 141 -16.53 -4.40 2.72
C ARG A 141 -15.86 -3.77 1.51
N ASP A 142 -16.60 -3.58 0.42
CA ASP A 142 -16.10 -2.92 -0.78
C ASP A 142 -15.75 -1.46 -0.50
N ALA A 143 -16.62 -0.71 0.20
CA ALA A 143 -16.35 0.65 0.65
C ALA A 143 -15.11 0.71 1.57
N HIS A 144 -15.02 -0.19 2.56
CA HIS A 144 -13.88 -0.25 3.48
C HIS A 144 -12.55 -0.47 2.78
N THR A 145 -12.52 -1.44 1.87
CA THR A 145 -11.33 -1.78 1.08
C THR A 145 -10.94 -0.61 0.19
N PHE A 146 -11.92 -0.02 -0.50
CA PHE A 146 -11.71 1.11 -1.38
C PHE A 146 -11.19 2.35 -0.62
N LYS A 147 -11.72 2.63 0.57
CA LYS A 147 -11.23 3.70 1.45
C LYS A 147 -9.75 3.56 1.75
N GLY A 148 -9.31 2.34 2.13
CA GLY A 148 -7.91 2.06 2.43
C GLY A 148 -6.99 2.32 1.23
N LEU A 149 -7.41 1.87 0.04
CA LEU A 149 -6.68 2.06 -1.21
C LEU A 149 -6.63 3.54 -1.64
N ALA A 150 -7.76 4.25 -1.55
CA ALA A 150 -7.84 5.69 -1.81
C ALA A 150 -6.94 6.48 -0.84
N GLY A 151 -6.87 6.05 0.42
CA GLY A 151 -5.97 6.64 1.42
C GLY A 151 -4.49 6.43 1.11
N MET A 152 -4.11 5.29 0.51
CA MET A 152 -2.72 5.00 0.11
C MET A 152 -2.22 5.96 -0.97
N ILE A 153 -3.10 6.34 -1.91
CA ILE A 153 -2.79 7.31 -2.97
C ILE A 153 -3.07 8.76 -2.56
N GLU A 154 -3.50 9.00 -1.31
CA GLU A 154 -3.86 10.30 -0.76
C GLU A 154 -4.99 11.02 -1.51
N ALA A 155 -6.00 10.27 -1.95
CA ALA A 155 -7.25 10.78 -2.51
C ALA A 155 -8.24 11.21 -1.40
N LYS A 156 -7.92 12.28 -0.68
CA LYS A 156 -8.60 12.66 0.58
C LYS A 156 -10.11 12.86 0.46
N GLU A 157 -10.58 13.48 -0.62
CA GLU A 157 -12.01 13.71 -0.82
C GLU A 157 -12.76 12.39 -1.05
N ILE A 158 -12.15 11.46 -1.79
CA ILE A 158 -12.69 10.12 -2.01
C ILE A 158 -12.74 9.33 -0.70
N VAL A 159 -11.69 9.43 0.14
CA VAL A 159 -11.68 8.81 1.48
C VAL A 159 -12.86 9.30 2.31
N GLY A 160 -13.07 10.63 2.38
CA GLY A 160 -14.17 11.22 3.15
C GLY A 160 -15.54 10.74 2.69
N ILE A 161 -15.83 10.75 1.38
CA ILE A 161 -17.11 10.26 0.86
C ILE A 161 -17.30 8.77 1.15
N THR A 162 -16.22 7.98 1.08
CA THR A 162 -16.30 6.54 1.34
C THR A 162 -16.54 6.24 2.81
N GLU A 163 -15.97 7.04 3.73
CA GLU A 163 -16.29 6.99 5.16
C GLU A 163 -17.77 7.30 5.43
N ASP A 164 -18.31 8.32 4.76
CA ASP A 164 -19.74 8.67 4.87
C ASP A 164 -20.64 7.54 4.30
N ILE A 165 -20.19 6.84 3.25
CA ILE A 165 -20.88 5.66 2.71
C ILE A 165 -20.92 4.52 3.74
N GLU A 166 -19.79 4.21 4.38
CA GLU A 166 -19.73 3.18 5.44
C GLU A 166 -20.69 3.53 6.59
N ALA A 167 -20.63 4.77 7.08
CA ALA A 167 -21.50 5.23 8.17
C ALA A 167 -22.98 5.20 7.78
N GLY A 168 -23.31 5.57 6.54
CA GLY A 168 -24.68 5.52 6.02
C GLY A 168 -25.21 4.09 5.89
N LEU A 169 -24.35 3.12 5.52
CA LEU A 169 -24.71 1.70 5.47
C LEU A 169 -24.98 1.14 6.88
N GLU A 170 -24.14 1.48 7.86
CA GLU A 170 -24.36 1.10 9.27
C GLU A 170 -25.66 1.68 9.84
N ALA A 171 -25.95 2.95 9.52
CA ALA A 171 -27.19 3.63 9.92
C ALA A 171 -28.42 3.20 9.11
N SER A 172 -28.26 2.32 8.11
CA SER A 172 -29.32 1.89 7.18
C SER A 172 -29.99 3.05 6.40
N ASP A 173 -29.31 4.19 6.21
CA ASP A 173 -29.77 5.31 5.38
C ASP A 173 -29.46 5.06 3.89
N ILE A 174 -30.18 4.11 3.28
CA ILE A 174 -29.91 3.68 1.91
C ILE A 174 -30.08 4.82 0.89
N SER A 175 -31.05 5.71 1.10
CA SER A 175 -31.24 6.87 0.22
C SER A 175 -30.10 7.88 0.35
N GLY A 176 -29.56 8.09 1.57
CA GLY A 176 -28.34 8.87 1.79
C GLY A 176 -27.13 8.26 1.12
N VAL A 177 -26.91 6.95 1.32
CA VAL A 177 -25.80 6.21 0.70
C VAL A 177 -25.84 6.31 -0.81
N MET A 178 -27.00 6.16 -1.46
CA MET A 178 -27.09 6.28 -2.92
C MET A 178 -26.69 7.67 -3.43
N ARG A 179 -27.04 8.74 -2.72
CA ARG A 179 -26.58 10.10 -3.06
C ARG A 179 -25.06 10.25 -2.88
N LEU A 180 -24.49 9.64 -1.85
CA LEU A 180 -23.05 9.63 -1.63
C LEU A 180 -22.32 8.84 -2.73
N VAL A 181 -22.90 7.74 -3.22
CA VAL A 181 -22.37 6.98 -4.36
C VAL A 181 -22.43 7.80 -5.65
N ASP A 182 -23.47 8.60 -5.87
CA ASP A 182 -23.54 9.54 -7.01
C ASP A 182 -22.44 10.61 -6.91
N ASN A 183 -22.23 11.18 -5.72
CA ASN A 183 -21.17 12.15 -5.47
C ASN A 183 -19.78 11.54 -5.66
N LEU A 184 -19.58 10.30 -5.18
CA LEU A 184 -18.35 9.54 -5.39
C LEU A 184 -18.05 9.41 -6.88
N GLU A 185 -19.03 9.01 -7.70
CA GLU A 185 -18.87 8.87 -9.14
C GLU A 185 -18.43 10.18 -9.82
N GLY A 186 -19.04 11.30 -9.42
CA GLY A 186 -18.71 12.63 -9.94
C GLY A 186 -17.27 13.07 -9.68
N LEU A 187 -16.67 12.66 -8.56
CA LEU A 187 -15.26 12.94 -8.24
C LEU A 187 -14.30 11.87 -8.76
N PHE A 188 -14.74 10.62 -8.77
CA PHE A 188 -13.91 9.47 -9.09
C PHE A 188 -13.59 9.36 -10.58
N LEU A 189 -14.56 9.63 -11.46
CA LEU A 189 -14.33 9.55 -12.92
C LEU A 189 -13.27 10.56 -13.41
N PRO A 190 -13.32 11.86 -13.02
CA PRO A 190 -12.24 12.80 -13.33
C PRO A 190 -10.88 12.40 -12.74
N LEU A 191 -10.88 11.82 -11.53
CA LEU A 191 -9.65 11.34 -10.90
C LEU A 191 -9.04 10.19 -11.70
N LEU A 192 -9.83 9.19 -12.12
CA LEU A 192 -9.35 8.09 -12.95
C LEU A 192 -8.73 8.59 -14.26
N ALA A 193 -9.36 9.58 -14.92
CA ALA A 193 -8.82 10.20 -16.12
C ALA A 193 -7.48 10.89 -15.83
N SER A 194 -7.42 11.70 -14.76
CA SER A 194 -6.21 12.41 -14.35
C SER A 194 -5.05 11.46 -14.01
N ILE A 195 -5.33 10.33 -13.36
CA ILE A 195 -4.32 9.31 -13.06
C ILE A 195 -3.83 8.63 -14.36
N LYS A 196 -4.74 8.29 -15.28
CA LYS A 196 -4.36 7.68 -16.57
C LYS A 196 -3.44 8.60 -17.38
N ASP A 197 -3.77 9.88 -17.45
CA ASP A 197 -2.94 10.87 -18.16
C ASP A 197 -1.56 11.04 -17.49
N ALA A 198 -1.53 11.07 -16.16
CA ALA A 198 -0.30 11.18 -15.38
C ALA A 198 0.63 9.98 -15.54
N VAL A 199 0.08 8.76 -15.49
CA VAL A 199 0.86 7.53 -15.68
C VAL A 199 1.31 7.40 -17.13
N GLY A 200 0.45 7.67 -18.11
CA GLY A 200 0.83 7.64 -19.54
C GLY A 200 1.95 8.62 -19.89
N SER A 201 1.99 9.78 -19.23
CA SER A 201 3.05 10.79 -19.41
C SER A 201 4.35 10.50 -18.64
N SER A 202 4.34 9.51 -17.75
CA SER A 202 5.47 9.22 -16.84
C SER A 202 6.56 8.29 -17.43
N GLY A 203 6.33 7.76 -18.63
CA GLY A 203 7.21 6.78 -19.28
C GLY A 203 7.02 5.34 -18.79
N LEU A 204 6.14 5.12 -17.80
CA LEU A 204 5.58 3.80 -17.48
C LEU A 204 4.38 3.55 -18.41
N GLU A 205 4.52 2.62 -19.35
CA GLU A 205 3.37 2.15 -20.11
C GLU A 205 2.39 1.46 -19.16
N PHE A 206 1.10 1.78 -19.29
CA PHE A 206 0.08 0.90 -18.76
C PHE A 206 0.33 -0.47 -19.39
N SER A 207 0.68 -1.46 -18.58
CA SER A 207 0.59 -2.85 -18.99
C SER A 207 -0.86 -3.07 -19.38
N ASN A 208 -1.12 -3.03 -20.68
CA ASN A 208 -2.36 -3.49 -21.26
C ASN A 208 -2.47 -4.93 -20.78
N GLY A 209 -3.35 -5.15 -19.79
CA GLY A 209 -3.72 -6.49 -19.37
C GLY A 209 -4.13 -7.24 -20.62
N ASP A 210 -3.28 -8.19 -20.99
CA ASP A 210 -3.51 -9.31 -21.88
C ASP A 210 -4.93 -9.36 -22.48
N GLN A 211 -5.16 -8.62 -23.56
CA GLN A 211 -6.23 -8.93 -24.51
C GLN A 211 -5.76 -10.07 -25.41
N SER A 212 -5.45 -11.22 -24.81
CA SER A 212 -5.30 -12.48 -25.53
C SER A 212 -5.73 -13.67 -24.68
N ARG A 213 -7.01 -13.68 -24.26
CA ARG A 213 -7.72 -14.93 -23.98
C ARG A 213 -9.15 -14.88 -24.50
N GLY A 214 -9.36 -15.56 -25.63
CA GLY A 214 -10.60 -16.23 -26.04
C GLY A 214 -11.58 -15.39 -26.82
#